data_AF-A0AAI9UAA9-F1
#
_entry.id   AF-A0AAI9UAA9-F1
#
_cell.length_a   1.000
_cell.length_b   1.000
_cell.length_c   1.000
_cell.angle_alpha   90.00
_cell.angle_beta   90.00
_cell.angle_gamma   90.00
#
_symmetry.space_group_name_H-M   'P 1'
#
loop_
_entity.id
_entity.type
_entity.pdbx_description
1 polymer ?
#
loop_
_entity_poly.entity_id
_entity_poly.type
_entity_poly.pdbx_seq_one_letter_code
_entity_poly.pdbx_strand_id
1 'polypeptide(L)'
;MNLIFDLTEVIEALEAYIKREEDFDAEVPQFTKDRFGAERKFGMSIHNSAKIEILLATALANISTLVFWLLSNIYSQPDLLASIRTELLNAAATEKRSDQDHIEMTLHLRKIKEHCPLLLSSAQETERHNIVDNITRTVMTDTTISDDGRSYLLKKGNNIQMPLSVLHSDEKVWGANPERWQGDRFLELGYNASSPPGFLPFGGGKHVWYVN
;
A
#
# COMPACT_ATOMS: atom_id res chain seq x y z
N MET A 1 23.60 0.13 -17.25
CA MET A 1 23.42 -1.27 -16.78
C MET A 1 22.04 -1.70 -17.24
N ASN A 2 21.96 -2.26 -18.45
CA ASN A 2 20.70 -2.62 -19.10
C ASN A 2 20.26 -4.01 -18.61
N LEU A 3 19.51 -4.05 -17.52
CA LEU A 3 18.68 -5.20 -17.15
C LEU A 3 17.24 -4.83 -17.51
N ILE A 4 16.98 -4.69 -18.82
CA ILE A 4 15.62 -4.80 -19.33
C ILE A 4 15.49 -6.29 -19.64
N PHE A 5 14.92 -7.05 -18.71
CA PHE A 5 14.40 -8.38 -19.02
C PHE A 5 13.46 -8.22 -20.22
N ASP A 6 13.62 -9.05 -21.25
CA ASP A 6 12.71 -9.01 -22.39
C ASP A 6 11.32 -9.40 -21.87
N LEU A 7 10.41 -8.43 -21.84
CA LEU A 7 9.03 -8.62 -21.40
C LEU A 7 8.37 -9.76 -22.19
N THR A 8 8.78 -9.95 -23.45
CA THR A 8 8.32 -11.02 -24.32
C THR A 8 8.70 -12.39 -23.75
N GLU A 9 9.97 -12.59 -23.37
CA GLU A 9 10.44 -13.86 -22.80
C GLU A 9 9.71 -14.21 -21.50
N VAL A 10 9.45 -13.20 -20.65
CA VAL A 10 8.71 -13.39 -19.39
C VAL A 10 7.26 -13.80 -19.67
N ILE A 11 6.60 -13.15 -20.63
CA ILE A 11 5.23 -13.52 -21.04
C ILE A 11 5.21 -14.95 -21.57
N GLU A 12 6.13 -15.31 -22.48
CA GLU A 12 6.19 -16.65 -23.06
C GLU A 12 6.40 -17.74 -22.00
N ALA A 13 7.28 -17.50 -21.03
CA ALA A 13 7.49 -18.41 -19.91
C ALA A 13 6.22 -18.58 -19.05
N LEU A 14 5.51 -17.50 -18.76
CA LEU A 14 4.24 -17.53 -18.02
C LEU A 14 3.14 -18.22 -18.81
N GLU A 15 3.07 -18.03 -20.13
CA GLU A 15 2.13 -18.77 -20.96
C GLU A 15 2.43 -20.28 -20.93
N ALA A 16 3.70 -20.67 -20.96
CA ALA A 16 4.10 -22.07 -20.87
C ALA A 16 3.69 -22.68 -19.52
N TYR A 17 3.91 -21.95 -18.41
CA TYR A 17 3.46 -22.32 -17.08
C TYR A 17 1.94 -22.56 -17.01
N ILE A 18 1.14 -21.61 -17.53
CA ILE A 18 -0.33 -21.71 -17.54
C ILE A 18 -0.81 -22.85 -18.46
N LYS A 19 -0.16 -23.07 -19.61
CA LYS A 19 -0.48 -24.17 -20.55
C LYS A 19 -0.22 -25.55 -19.93
N ARG A 20 0.74 -25.65 -19.02
CA ARG A 20 1.04 -26.87 -18.26
C ARG A 20 0.14 -27.06 -17.04
N GLU A 21 -0.77 -26.13 -16.78
CA GLU A 21 -1.67 -26.10 -15.61
C GLU A 21 -0.93 -26.08 -14.26
N GLU A 22 0.33 -25.65 -14.26
CA GLU A 22 1.17 -25.54 -13.06
C GLU A 22 0.61 -24.47 -12.09
N ASP A 23 -0.25 -23.58 -12.57
CA ASP A 23 -0.97 -22.59 -11.77
C ASP A 23 -2.01 -23.18 -10.81
N PHE A 24 -2.30 -24.48 -10.89
CA PHE A 24 -3.13 -25.22 -9.93
C PHE A 24 -2.37 -26.23 -9.07
N ASP A 25 -1.04 -26.26 -9.15
CA ASP A 25 -0.21 -27.17 -8.35
C ASP A 25 -0.47 -27.01 -6.84
N ALA A 26 -0.23 -28.08 -6.08
CA ALA A 26 -0.53 -28.13 -4.64
C ALA A 26 0.07 -26.95 -3.86
N GLU A 27 1.30 -26.57 -4.19
CA GLU A 27 2.07 -25.49 -3.54
C GLU A 27 1.62 -24.08 -3.93
N VAL A 28 0.82 -23.91 -4.99
CA VAL A 28 0.35 -22.59 -5.41
C VAL A 28 -0.68 -22.04 -4.41
N PRO A 29 -0.54 -20.78 -3.95
CA PRO A 29 -1.49 -20.18 -3.02
C PRO A 29 -2.93 -20.18 -3.54
N GLN A 30 -3.89 -20.38 -2.64
CA GLN A 30 -5.31 -20.45 -3.01
C GLN A 30 -5.81 -19.20 -3.74
N PHE A 31 -5.35 -18.01 -3.33
CA PHE A 31 -5.69 -16.76 -4.01
C PHE A 31 -5.31 -16.78 -5.51
N THR A 32 -4.12 -17.30 -5.83
CA THR A 32 -3.64 -17.42 -7.21
C THR A 32 -4.51 -18.40 -7.99
N LYS A 33 -4.84 -19.55 -7.40
CA LYS A 33 -5.75 -20.55 -7.99
C LYS A 33 -7.14 -19.99 -8.26
N ASP A 34 -7.71 -19.27 -7.29
CA ASP A 34 -9.05 -18.67 -7.40
C ASP A 34 -9.10 -17.64 -8.54
N ARG A 35 -8.05 -16.83 -8.68
CA ARG A 35 -7.94 -15.85 -9.75
C ARG A 35 -7.82 -16.52 -11.12
N PHE A 36 -6.89 -17.46 -11.30
CA PHE A 36 -6.74 -18.22 -12.54
C PHE A 36 -8.00 -19.02 -12.89
N GLY A 37 -8.72 -19.53 -11.87
CA GLY A 37 -10.02 -20.17 -12.02
C GLY A 37 -11.09 -19.22 -12.54
N ALA A 38 -11.14 -17.99 -12.02
CA ALA A 38 -12.05 -16.96 -12.51
C ALA A 38 -11.70 -16.55 -13.96
N GLU A 39 -10.42 -16.33 -14.26
CA GLU A 39 -9.95 -15.99 -15.60
C GLU A 39 -10.37 -17.04 -16.64
N ARG A 40 -10.13 -18.33 -16.36
CA ARG A 40 -10.59 -19.45 -17.20
C ARG A 40 -12.11 -19.51 -17.33
N LYS A 41 -12.84 -19.34 -16.22
CA LYS A 41 -14.31 -19.35 -16.21
C LYS A 41 -14.91 -18.27 -17.12
N PHE A 42 -14.28 -17.11 -17.22
CA PHE A 42 -14.72 -16.01 -18.09
C PHE A 42 -14.10 -16.05 -19.49
N GLY A 43 -13.36 -17.13 -19.84
CA GLY A 43 -12.81 -17.32 -21.18
C GLY A 43 -11.64 -16.39 -21.51
N MET A 44 -10.88 -15.96 -20.50
CA MET A 44 -9.69 -15.15 -20.71
C MET A 44 -8.61 -15.95 -21.45
N SER A 45 -7.94 -15.33 -22.40
CA SER A 45 -6.84 -15.99 -23.11
C SER A 45 -5.64 -16.16 -22.17
N ILE A 46 -4.88 -17.25 -22.37
CA ILE A 46 -3.63 -17.52 -21.63
C ILE A 46 -2.66 -16.33 -21.74
N HIS A 47 -2.61 -15.69 -22.92
CA HIS A 47 -1.80 -14.50 -23.14
C HIS A 47 -2.18 -13.32 -22.23
N ASN A 48 -3.48 -13.08 -22.05
CA ASN A 48 -3.97 -12.01 -21.17
C ASN A 48 -3.75 -12.36 -19.69
N SER A 49 -3.97 -13.63 -19.31
CA SER A 49 -3.64 -14.13 -17.97
C SER A 49 -2.16 -13.95 -17.63
N ALA A 50 -1.25 -14.31 -18.54
CA ALA A 50 0.19 -14.10 -18.38
C ALA A 50 0.54 -12.61 -18.19
N LYS A 51 -0.12 -11.71 -18.94
CA LYS A 51 0.07 -10.26 -18.78
C LYS A 51 -0.43 -9.75 -17.43
N ILE A 52 -1.52 -10.30 -16.89
CA ILE A 52 -2.03 -9.92 -15.57
C ILE A 52 -1.02 -10.26 -14.47
N GLU A 53 -0.33 -11.40 -14.53
CA GLU A 53 0.73 -11.74 -13.56
C GLU A 53 1.81 -10.66 -13.49
N ILE A 54 2.24 -10.17 -14.65
CA ILE A 54 3.26 -9.14 -14.73
C ILE A 54 2.77 -7.84 -14.10
N LEU A 55 1.51 -7.46 -14.38
CA LEU A 55 0.90 -6.28 -13.76
C LEU A 55 0.86 -6.42 -12.23
N LEU A 56 0.49 -7.59 -11.70
CA LEU A 56 0.50 -7.84 -10.26
C LEU A 56 1.90 -7.74 -9.66
N ALA A 57 2.91 -8.29 -10.32
CA ALA A 57 4.31 -8.17 -9.89
C ALA A 57 4.76 -6.70 -9.85
N THR A 58 4.38 -5.90 -10.85
CA THR A 58 4.70 -4.46 -10.86
C THR A 58 3.97 -3.68 -9.77
N ALA A 59 2.74 -4.08 -9.39
CA ALA A 59 2.02 -3.44 -8.30
C ALA A 59 2.74 -3.61 -6.94
N LEU A 60 3.43 -4.74 -6.74
CA LEU A 60 4.22 -5.01 -5.53
C LEU A 60 5.55 -4.25 -5.48
N ALA A 61 6.06 -3.76 -6.62
CA ALA A 61 7.32 -3.03 -6.67
C ALA A 61 7.30 -1.75 -5.80
N ASN A 62 6.12 -1.14 -5.65
CA ASN A 62 5.93 0.06 -4.83
C ASN A 62 6.23 -0.18 -3.34
N ILE A 63 6.05 -1.40 -2.84
CA ILE A 63 6.29 -1.75 -1.43
C ILE A 63 7.79 -1.60 -1.10
N SER A 64 8.68 -2.00 -2.01
CA SER A 64 10.13 -1.89 -1.79
C SER A 64 10.57 -0.44 -1.59
N THR A 65 9.99 0.47 -2.37
CA THR A 65 10.23 1.92 -2.25
C THR A 65 9.69 2.47 -0.93
N LEU A 66 8.48 2.08 -0.52
CA LEU A 66 7.90 2.50 0.77
C LEU A 66 8.73 2.01 1.96
N VAL A 67 9.16 0.75 1.96
CA VAL A 67 10.01 0.18 3.01
C VAL A 67 11.35 0.89 3.06
N PHE A 68 11.96 1.20 1.91
CA PHE A 68 13.19 1.97 1.85
C PHE A 68 13.03 3.35 2.53
N TRP A 69 11.97 4.10 2.22
CA TRP A 69 11.74 5.41 2.82
C TRP A 69 11.41 5.34 4.30
N LEU A 70 10.60 4.36 4.72
CA LEU A 70 10.27 4.13 6.12
C LEU A 70 11.54 3.89 6.94
N LEU A 71 12.38 2.96 6.50
CA LEU A 71 13.65 2.67 7.16
C LEU A 71 14.57 3.89 7.15
N SER A 72 14.69 4.58 6.03
CA SER A 72 15.54 5.78 5.93
C SER A 72 15.12 6.87 6.93
N ASN A 73 13.81 7.17 7.00
CA ASN A 73 13.27 8.17 7.92
C ASN A 73 13.48 7.78 9.39
N ILE A 74 13.22 6.51 9.74
CA ILE A 74 13.43 6.02 11.12
C ILE A 74 14.92 6.03 11.48
N TYR A 75 15.79 5.47 10.65
CA TYR A 75 17.23 5.35 10.95
C TYR A 75 17.95 6.71 10.96
N SER A 76 17.41 7.72 10.29
CA SER A 76 17.91 9.10 10.37
C SER A 76 17.61 9.80 11.70
N GLN A 77 16.76 9.21 12.55
CA GLN A 77 16.29 9.80 13.82
C GLN A 77 16.54 8.83 14.98
N PRO A 78 17.70 8.94 15.68
CA PRO A 78 18.12 7.98 16.70
C PRO A 78 17.09 7.77 17.83
N ASP A 79 16.45 8.84 18.30
CA ASP A 79 15.47 8.77 19.39
C ASP A 79 14.19 8.04 18.96
N LEU A 80 13.74 8.29 17.73
CA LEU A 80 12.59 7.58 17.13
C LEU A 80 12.91 6.09 16.95
N LEU A 81 14.08 5.77 16.41
CA LEU A 81 14.54 4.39 16.25
C LEU A 81 14.59 3.65 17.60
N ALA A 82 15.12 4.28 18.64
CA ALA A 82 15.17 3.71 19.99
C ALA A 82 13.76 3.45 20.55
N SER A 83 12.84 4.40 20.33
CA SER A 83 11.45 4.30 20.78
C SER A 83 10.70 3.17 20.06
N ILE A 84 10.81 3.08 18.74
CA ILE A 84 10.20 2.01 17.92
C ILE A 84 10.76 0.64 18.27
N ARG A 85 12.08 0.53 18.49
CA ARG A 85 12.69 -0.75 18.93
C ARG A 85 12.15 -1.18 20.28
N THR A 86 12.05 -0.27 21.23
CA THR A 86 11.50 -0.54 22.55
C THR A 86 10.05 -0.99 22.46
N GLU A 87 9.24 -0.27 21.69
CA GLU A 87 7.84 -0.60 21.42
C GLU A 87 7.67 -2.01 20.83
N LEU A 88 8.41 -2.31 19.75
CA LEU A 88 8.30 -3.58 19.03
C LEU A 88 8.80 -4.77 19.85
N LEU A 89 9.94 -4.61 20.55
CA LEU A 89 10.50 -5.68 21.37
C LEU A 89 9.62 -6.01 22.57
N ASN A 90 9.02 -5.01 23.20
CA ASN A 90 8.16 -5.21 24.36
C ASN A 90 6.80 -5.81 23.99
N ALA A 91 6.23 -5.40 22.86
CA ALA A 91 4.86 -5.71 22.52
C ALA A 91 4.72 -6.93 21.60
N ALA A 92 5.62 -7.09 20.63
CA ALA A 92 5.39 -7.97 19.48
C ALA A 92 6.52 -8.97 19.21
N ALA A 93 7.66 -8.88 19.90
CA ALA A 93 8.73 -9.87 19.77
C ALA A 93 8.74 -10.83 20.96
N THR A 94 9.03 -12.10 20.70
CA THR A 94 9.39 -13.07 21.75
C THR A 94 10.73 -13.69 21.41
N GLU A 95 11.64 -13.68 22.37
CA GLU A 95 12.96 -14.29 22.27
C GLU A 95 12.92 -15.69 22.88
N LYS A 96 13.44 -16.68 22.14
CA LYS A 96 13.74 -18.00 22.67
C LYS A 96 15.22 -18.29 22.45
N ARG A 97 15.95 -18.44 23.54
CA ARG A 97 17.35 -18.87 23.50
C ARG A 97 17.40 -20.39 23.53
N SER A 98 17.92 -21.00 22.46
CA SER A 98 18.05 -22.46 22.36
C SER A 98 19.36 -22.95 22.98
N ASP A 99 20.47 -22.24 22.74
CA ASP A 99 21.82 -22.52 23.25
C ASP A 99 22.65 -21.21 23.31
N GLN A 100 23.91 -21.26 23.77
CA GLN A 100 24.75 -20.06 23.99
C GLN A 100 24.93 -19.16 22.74
N ASP A 101 24.86 -19.73 21.53
CA ASP A 101 25.12 -19.03 20.25
C ASP A 101 23.88 -18.82 19.35
N HIS A 102 22.69 -19.25 19.77
CA HIS A 102 21.49 -19.13 18.92
C HIS A 102 20.33 -18.45 19.64
N ILE A 103 19.88 -17.34 19.06
CA ILE A 103 18.72 -16.57 19.48
C ILE A 103 17.65 -16.70 18.39
N GLU A 104 16.52 -17.32 18.73
CA GLU A 104 15.34 -17.38 17.89
C GLU A 104 14.41 -16.22 18.27
N MET A 105 14.07 -15.38 17.30
CA MET A 105 13.16 -14.24 17.48
C MET A 105 11.87 -14.48 16.70
N THR A 106 10.74 -14.46 17.40
CA THR A 106 9.41 -14.59 16.78
C THR A 106 8.68 -13.26 16.83
N LEU A 107 8.24 -12.78 15.67
CA LEU A 107 7.43 -11.57 15.54
C LEU A 107 5.95 -11.90 15.42
N HIS A 108 5.15 -11.36 16.32
CA HIS A 108 3.70 -11.55 16.38
C HIS A 108 2.99 -10.42 15.62
N LEU A 109 2.73 -10.61 14.32
CA LEU A 109 2.18 -9.57 13.43
C LEU A 109 0.88 -8.93 13.96
N ARG A 110 0.00 -9.72 14.58
CA ARG A 110 -1.24 -9.21 15.18
C ARG A 110 -0.95 -8.19 16.29
N LYS A 111 0.05 -8.48 17.13
CA LYS A 111 0.42 -7.58 18.23
C LYS A 111 1.04 -6.29 17.72
N ILE A 112 1.73 -6.32 16.58
CA ILE A 112 2.23 -5.08 15.94
C ILE A 112 1.06 -4.14 15.65
N LYS A 113 0.02 -4.63 14.97
CA LYS A 113 -1.19 -3.83 14.65
C LYS A 113 -1.88 -3.23 15.88
N GLU A 114 -1.91 -3.97 16.99
CA GLU A 114 -2.64 -3.60 18.21
C GLU A 114 -1.80 -2.77 19.20
N HIS A 115 -0.48 -2.95 19.23
CA HIS A 115 0.39 -2.49 20.32
C HIS A 115 1.67 -1.78 19.86
N CYS A 116 1.83 -1.53 18.55
CA CYS A 116 2.95 -0.75 18.02
C CYS A 116 2.47 0.53 17.29
N PRO A 117 1.74 1.43 17.98
CA PRO A 117 1.17 2.62 17.35
C PRO A 117 2.22 3.57 16.76
N LEU A 118 3.42 3.70 17.33
CA LEU A 118 4.47 4.58 16.80
C LEU A 118 5.05 4.05 15.50
N LEU A 119 5.30 2.74 15.41
CA LEU A 119 5.70 2.09 14.15
C LEU A 119 4.63 2.25 13.07
N LEU A 120 3.35 2.09 13.43
CA LEU A 120 2.24 2.21 12.49
C LEU A 120 2.05 3.66 12.02
N SER A 121 2.13 4.62 12.94
CA SER A 121 2.13 6.05 12.62
C SER A 121 3.29 6.42 11.68
N SER A 122 4.49 5.86 11.90
CA SER A 122 5.65 6.10 11.04
C SER A 122 5.46 5.52 9.64
N ALA A 123 4.82 4.35 9.52
CA ALA A 123 4.46 3.75 8.24
C ALA A 123 3.43 4.62 7.50
N GLN A 124 2.38 5.07 8.18
CA GLN A 124 1.34 5.93 7.60
C GLN A 124 1.88 7.30 7.16
N GLU A 125 2.77 7.90 7.94
CA GLU A 125 3.44 9.15 7.55
C GLU A 125 4.33 8.94 6.32
N THR A 126 5.01 7.80 6.23
CA THR A 126 5.78 7.44 5.03
C THR A 126 4.87 7.26 3.81
N GLU A 127 3.75 6.56 3.97
CA GLU A 127 2.74 6.42 2.91
C GLU A 127 2.23 7.79 2.44
N ARG A 128 1.91 8.70 3.37
CA ARG A 128 1.45 10.06 3.05
C ARG A 128 2.46 10.83 2.19
N HIS A 129 3.75 10.74 2.51
CA HIS A 129 4.81 11.46 1.79
C HIS A 129 5.19 10.85 0.46
N ASN A 130 5.15 9.53 0.36
CA ASN A 130 5.74 8.81 -0.77
C ASN A 130 4.70 8.30 -1.78
N ILE A 131 3.43 8.18 -1.40
CA ILE A 131 2.37 7.80 -2.32
C ILE A 131 1.85 9.05 -3.02
N VAL A 132 2.15 9.11 -4.32
CA VAL A 132 1.64 10.12 -5.23
C VAL A 132 0.68 9.43 -6.19
N ASP A 133 -0.60 9.77 -6.08
CA ASP A 133 -1.65 9.26 -6.96
C ASP A 133 -2.70 10.36 -7.22
N ASN A 134 -3.62 10.09 -8.13
CA ASN A 134 -4.69 10.99 -8.51
C ASN A 134 -6.02 10.24 -8.61
N ILE A 135 -6.94 10.56 -7.69
CA ILE A 135 -8.28 9.98 -7.72
C ILE A 135 -9.05 10.61 -8.87
N THR A 136 -9.35 9.80 -9.89
CA THR A 136 -10.04 10.25 -11.11
C THR A 136 -11.47 9.76 -11.18
N ARG A 137 -12.39 10.60 -11.66
CA ARG A 137 -13.80 10.25 -11.95
C ARG A 137 -14.24 10.90 -13.26
N THR A 138 -15.03 10.19 -14.06
CA THR A 138 -15.72 10.77 -15.22
C THR A 138 -17.15 11.15 -14.83
N VAL A 139 -17.55 12.38 -15.16
CA VAL A 139 -18.89 12.89 -14.90
C VAL A 139 -19.87 12.25 -15.89
N MET A 140 -20.72 11.36 -15.40
CA MET A 140 -21.66 10.63 -16.27
C MET A 140 -22.91 11.45 -16.63
N THR A 141 -23.28 12.39 -15.76
CA THR A 141 -24.42 13.31 -15.91
C THR A 141 -24.06 14.65 -15.28
N ASP A 142 -24.54 15.76 -15.85
CA ASP A 142 -24.39 17.09 -15.24
C ASP A 142 -24.75 17.02 -13.74
N THR A 143 -23.79 17.35 -12.88
CA THR A 143 -23.89 17.16 -11.43
C THR A 143 -23.40 18.41 -10.73
N THR A 144 -24.21 18.98 -9.84
CA THR A 144 -23.77 20.09 -8.99
C THR A 144 -23.21 19.53 -7.68
N ILE A 145 -21.98 19.89 -7.34
CA ILE A 145 -21.41 19.66 -6.01
C ILE A 145 -21.39 20.97 -5.23
N SER A 146 -21.62 20.89 -3.92
CA SER A 146 -21.64 22.06 -3.04
C SER A 146 -20.82 21.80 -1.78
N ASP A 147 -20.03 22.78 -1.38
CA ASP A 147 -19.23 22.76 -0.15
C ASP A 147 -19.09 24.19 0.39
N ASP A 148 -19.26 24.35 1.70
CA ASP A 148 -19.18 25.62 2.44
C ASP A 148 -19.80 26.84 1.71
N GLY A 149 -21.05 26.69 1.24
CA GLY A 149 -21.80 27.74 0.54
C GLY A 149 -21.37 27.99 -0.91
N ARG A 150 -20.37 27.29 -1.44
CA ARG A 150 -19.97 27.33 -2.85
C ARG A 150 -20.60 26.16 -3.61
N SER A 151 -20.98 26.39 -4.85
CA SER A 151 -21.54 25.36 -5.74
C SER A 151 -20.81 25.34 -7.07
N TYR A 152 -20.49 24.13 -7.55
CA TYR A 152 -19.77 23.89 -8.79
C TYR A 152 -20.58 22.93 -9.67
N LEU A 153 -20.94 23.36 -10.88
CA LEU A 153 -21.57 22.50 -11.87
C LEU A 153 -20.51 21.72 -12.64
N LEU A 154 -20.54 20.40 -12.47
CA LEU A 154 -19.69 19.47 -13.19
C LEU A 154 -20.45 19.01 -14.43
N LYS A 155 -19.87 19.24 -15.62
CA LYS A 155 -20.51 18.89 -16.90
C LYS A 155 -20.25 17.44 -17.29
N LYS A 156 -21.28 16.78 -17.82
CA LYS A 156 -21.20 15.43 -18.39
C LYS A 156 -20.05 15.31 -19.39
N GLY A 157 -19.31 14.22 -19.30
CA GLY A 157 -18.17 13.91 -20.15
C GLY A 157 -16.83 14.45 -19.65
N ASN A 158 -16.82 15.35 -18.67
CA ASN A 158 -15.58 15.85 -18.09
C ASN A 158 -14.98 14.88 -17.08
N ASN A 159 -13.65 14.92 -16.93
CA ASN A 159 -12.94 14.20 -15.89
C ASN A 159 -12.65 15.12 -14.70
N ILE A 160 -12.87 14.61 -13.50
CA ILE A 160 -12.51 15.21 -12.23
C ILE A 160 -11.25 14.50 -11.74
N GLN A 161 -10.29 15.27 -11.25
CA GLN A 161 -9.04 14.79 -10.71
C GLN A 161 -8.88 15.36 -9.29
N MET A 162 -8.52 14.49 -8.35
CA MET A 162 -8.20 14.87 -6.98
C MET A 162 -6.79 14.35 -6.68
N PRO A 163 -5.75 15.18 -6.88
CA PRO A 163 -4.38 14.77 -6.64
C PRO A 163 -4.14 14.56 -5.15
N LEU A 164 -3.62 13.38 -4.76
CA LEU A 164 -3.32 13.08 -3.37
C LEU A 164 -2.29 14.04 -2.78
N SER A 165 -1.35 14.55 -3.59
CA SER A 165 -0.35 15.52 -3.14
C SER A 165 -0.97 16.78 -2.54
N VAL A 166 -2.13 17.22 -3.05
CA VAL A 166 -2.84 18.40 -2.52
C VAL A 166 -3.51 18.06 -1.19
N LEU A 167 -4.12 16.87 -1.08
CA LEU A 167 -4.78 16.41 0.14
C LEU A 167 -3.76 16.12 1.26
N HIS A 168 -2.64 15.51 0.91
CA HIS A 168 -1.56 15.16 1.83
C HIS A 168 -0.77 16.40 2.28
N SER A 169 -0.89 17.55 1.61
CA SER A 169 -0.23 18.80 2.00
C SER A 169 -1.15 19.81 2.70
N ASP A 170 -2.42 19.48 2.97
CA ASP A 170 -3.36 20.42 3.60
C ASP A 170 -3.05 20.62 5.10
N GLU A 171 -2.54 21.79 5.46
CA GLU A 171 -2.23 22.17 6.85
C GLU A 171 -3.43 22.08 7.79
N LYS A 172 -4.67 22.23 7.27
CA LYS A 172 -5.89 22.10 8.09
C LYS A 172 -6.10 20.67 8.58
N VAL A 173 -5.61 19.69 7.83
CA VAL A 173 -5.70 18.26 8.15
C VAL A 173 -4.46 17.81 8.91
N TRP A 174 -3.28 18.18 8.41
CA TRP A 174 -2.01 17.62 8.84
C TRP A 174 -1.28 18.47 9.89
N GLY A 175 -1.82 19.64 10.24
CA GLY A 175 -1.19 20.60 11.13
C GLY A 175 -0.04 21.35 10.46
N ALA A 176 0.80 21.97 11.28
CA ALA A 176 1.94 22.75 10.78
C ALA A 176 2.99 21.85 10.10
N ASN A 177 3.64 22.40 9.07
CA ASN A 177 4.72 21.77 8.31
C ASN A 177 4.34 20.38 7.75
N PRO A 178 3.29 20.27 6.93
CA PRO A 178 2.87 18.99 6.32
C PRO A 178 3.93 18.41 5.38
N GLU A 179 4.84 19.23 4.85
CA GLU A 179 5.98 18.81 4.04
C GLU A 179 7.10 18.14 4.84
N ARG A 180 7.12 18.30 6.17
CA ARG A 180 8.08 17.62 7.03
C ARG A 180 7.57 16.23 7.42
N TRP A 181 8.43 15.22 7.31
CA TRP A 181 8.12 13.89 7.83
C TRP A 181 8.18 13.88 9.37
N GLN A 182 7.11 13.42 10.01
CA GLN A 182 6.97 13.32 11.47
C GLN A 182 6.35 11.97 11.85
N GLY A 183 7.15 11.06 12.41
CA GLY A 183 6.76 9.66 12.60
C GLY A 183 5.62 9.43 13.60
N ASP A 184 5.35 10.38 14.48
CA ASP A 184 4.29 10.37 15.49
C ASP A 184 3.05 11.20 15.10
N ARG A 185 3.03 11.81 13.91
CA ARG A 185 1.93 12.69 13.47
C ARG A 185 0.54 12.05 13.57
N PHE A 186 0.40 10.78 13.20
CA PHE A 186 -0.90 10.09 13.26
C PHE A 186 -1.34 9.82 14.70
N LEU A 187 -0.42 9.77 15.67
CA LEU A 187 -0.75 9.70 17.09
C LEU A 187 -1.35 11.01 17.58
N GLU A 188 -0.75 12.14 17.19
CA GLU A 188 -1.23 13.48 17.53
C GLU A 188 -2.62 13.77 16.92
N LEU A 189 -2.90 13.22 15.75
CA LEU A 189 -4.18 13.36 15.05
C LEU A 189 -5.29 12.43 15.59
N GLY A 190 -5.03 11.63 16.63
CA GLY A 190 -6.06 10.80 17.28
C GLY A 190 -6.24 9.42 16.63
N TYR A 191 -5.13 8.72 16.39
CA TYR A 191 -4.93 7.35 15.88
C TYR A 191 -6.07 6.32 16.11
N ASN A 192 -6.84 6.41 17.21
CA ASN A 192 -7.81 5.39 17.63
C ASN A 192 -9.25 5.56 17.13
N ALA A 193 -9.63 6.70 16.51
CA ALA A 193 -11.03 6.95 16.15
C ALA A 193 -11.35 6.77 14.66
N SER A 194 -10.43 7.19 13.78
CA SER A 194 -10.55 7.11 12.32
C SER A 194 -9.28 7.65 11.66
N SER A 195 -8.92 7.17 10.47
CA SER A 195 -7.85 7.81 9.68
C SER A 195 -8.18 9.29 9.40
N PRO A 196 -7.18 10.20 9.38
CA PRO A 196 -7.40 11.61 9.09
C PRO A 196 -8.15 11.83 7.76
N PRO A 197 -9.08 12.80 7.69
CA PRO A 197 -9.78 13.11 6.45
C PRO A 197 -8.78 13.55 5.39
N GLY A 198 -8.64 12.78 4.30
CA GLY A 198 -7.65 13.05 3.25
C GLY A 198 -6.45 12.10 3.25
N PHE A 199 -6.31 11.21 4.24
CA PHE A 199 -5.40 10.07 4.17
C PHE A 199 -5.97 9.01 3.24
N LEU A 200 -5.55 9.02 1.97
CA LEU A 200 -6.07 8.12 0.93
C LEU A 200 -4.93 7.42 0.19
N PRO A 201 -3.98 6.76 0.89
CA PRO A 201 -2.79 6.13 0.28
C PRO A 201 -3.15 5.05 -0.74
N PHE A 202 -4.35 4.50 -0.65
CA PHE A 202 -4.84 3.43 -1.52
C PHE A 202 -6.04 3.89 -2.37
N GLY A 203 -6.27 5.19 -2.49
CA GLY A 203 -7.42 5.77 -3.16
C GLY A 203 -8.63 5.92 -2.24
N GLY A 204 -9.81 6.15 -2.84
CA GLY A 204 -11.03 6.49 -2.09
C GLY A 204 -12.32 6.03 -2.78
N GLY A 205 -13.35 5.75 -1.98
CA GLY A 205 -14.66 5.29 -2.45
C GLY A 205 -14.60 3.89 -3.07
N LYS A 206 -15.23 3.69 -4.24
CA LYS A 206 -15.23 2.40 -4.95
C LYS A 206 -13.89 2.01 -5.61
N HIS A 207 -12.91 2.90 -5.56
CA HIS A 207 -11.58 2.72 -6.14
C HIS A 207 -10.52 2.77 -5.04
N VAL A 208 -10.73 1.97 -3.99
CA VAL A 208 -9.77 1.72 -2.92
C VAL A 208 -9.06 0.40 -3.22
N TRP A 209 -7.74 0.36 -3.13
CA TRP A 209 -7.01 -0.91 -3.05
C TRP A 209 -7.24 -1.51 -1.67
N TYR A 210 -8.11 -2.53 -1.60
CA TYR A 210 -8.31 -3.28 -0.36
C TYR A 210 -7.08 -4.16 -0.09
N VAL A 211 -6.29 -3.78 0.92
CA VAL A 211 -5.30 -4.64 1.54
C VAL A 211 -5.92 -5.12 2.86
N ASN A 212 -6.63 -6.25 2.83
CA ASN A 212 -7.17 -6.87 4.05
C ASN A 212 -6.05 -7.54 4.86
#